data_AF-A0A086J3G5-F1
#
_entry.id   AF-A0A086J3G5-F1
#
_cell.length_a   1.000
_cell.length_b   1.000
_cell.length_c   1.000
_cell.angle_alpha   90.00
_cell.angle_beta   90.00
_cell.angle_gamma   90.00
#
_symmetry.space_group_name_H-M   'P 1'
#
loop_
_entity.id
_entity.type
_entity.pdbx_description
1 polymer ?
#
loop_
_entity_poly.entity_id
_entity_poly.type
_entity_poly.pdbx_seq_one_letter_code
_entity_poly.pdbx_strand_id
1 'polypeptide(L)'
;MTKSNISRRENQLEADENTASHPHMVGQNSAGGGRPTCLQILQFLDIEHGRTVAQRDLKMFSLAFPEWRDLEPRGKLFLIMKELSTRRGPRAKRINAPLHTLIYSDGTPLEEWTEEFYDEVIEDLLQRIERERKSPLGNVPKKGNNTWYEWFAGFSVYLWEGTYSFEDVAVEFQLKTMVYPRSFSEIWLMSPRTFADALRRLLLECKRLDTV
;
A
#
# COMPACT_ATOMS: atom_id res chain seq x y z
N MET A 1 -55.60 22.07 -39.20
CA MET A 1 -55.08 21.17 -38.16
C MET A 1 -53.57 21.13 -38.28
N THR A 2 -52.84 21.83 -37.41
CA THR A 2 -51.38 21.72 -37.28
C THR A 2 -50.96 22.41 -35.98
N LYS A 3 -51.02 21.67 -34.88
CA LYS A 3 -50.32 21.98 -33.62
C LYS A 3 -49.66 20.69 -33.16
N SER A 4 -48.46 20.80 -32.59
CA SER A 4 -47.64 19.75 -31.95
C SER A 4 -46.40 19.28 -32.70
N ASN A 5 -45.51 20.21 -33.05
CA ASN A 5 -44.08 19.90 -33.16
C ASN A 5 -43.17 20.84 -32.35
N ILE A 6 -43.74 21.81 -31.61
CA ILE A 6 -42.97 22.76 -30.78
C ILE A 6 -42.76 22.18 -29.37
N SER A 7 -43.79 21.58 -28.77
CA SER A 7 -43.73 20.98 -27.43
C SER A 7 -42.74 19.81 -27.28
N ARG A 8 -42.33 19.16 -28.38
CA ARG A 8 -41.37 18.04 -28.31
C ARG A 8 -39.91 18.48 -28.28
N ARG A 9 -39.60 19.71 -28.71
CA ARG A 9 -38.23 20.26 -28.69
C ARG A 9 -37.91 20.96 -27.37
N GLU A 10 -38.89 21.59 -26.72
CA GLU A 10 -38.70 22.18 -25.38
C GLU A 10 -38.43 21.09 -24.32
N ASN A 11 -39.15 19.97 -24.36
CA ASN A 11 -38.92 18.85 -23.44
C ASN A 11 -37.59 18.10 -23.66
N GLN A 12 -36.92 18.27 -24.81
CA GLN A 12 -35.59 17.69 -25.04
C GLN A 12 -34.46 18.63 -24.60
N LEU A 13 -34.65 19.94 -24.71
CA LEU A 13 -33.68 20.92 -24.19
C LEU A 13 -33.68 20.97 -22.66
N GLU A 14 -34.84 20.83 -22.00
CA GLU A 14 -34.90 20.75 -20.53
C GLU A 14 -34.36 19.41 -19.97
N ALA A 15 -34.37 18.34 -20.77
CA ALA A 15 -33.77 17.06 -20.39
C ALA A 15 -32.24 17.08 -20.55
N ASP A 16 -31.72 17.82 -21.53
CA ASP A 16 -30.28 17.97 -21.75
C ASP A 16 -29.64 19.04 -20.83
N GLU A 17 -30.38 20.07 -20.38
CA GLU A 17 -29.89 21.00 -19.34
C GLU A 17 -29.85 20.35 -17.94
N ASN A 18 -30.77 19.43 -17.64
CA ASN A 18 -30.78 18.70 -16.37
C ASN A 18 -29.74 17.57 -16.28
N THR A 19 -29.06 17.22 -17.38
CA THR A 19 -27.99 16.21 -17.38
C THR A 19 -26.59 16.85 -17.33
N ALA A 20 -26.49 18.18 -17.44
CA ALA A 20 -25.22 18.93 -17.35
C ALA A 20 -25.01 19.64 -15.99
N SER A 21 -25.83 19.31 -14.99
CA SER A 21 -25.73 19.88 -13.65
C SER A 21 -25.14 18.85 -12.68
N HIS A 22 -23.84 18.60 -12.79
CA HIS A 22 -23.11 18.15 -11.60
C HIS A 22 -23.26 19.25 -10.54
N PRO A 23 -23.82 18.98 -9.35
CA PRO A 23 -23.57 19.86 -8.24
C PRO A 23 -22.10 19.68 -7.92
N HIS A 24 -21.28 20.58 -8.46
CA HIS A 24 -20.05 20.97 -7.82
C HIS A 24 -20.37 21.14 -6.34
N MET A 25 -19.86 20.24 -5.48
CA MET A 25 -19.75 20.49 -4.05
C MET A 25 -18.82 21.69 -3.86
N VAL A 26 -19.36 22.88 -4.07
CA VAL A 26 -18.80 24.16 -3.65
C VAL A 26 -19.53 24.47 -2.37
N GLY A 27 -18.88 24.18 -1.25
CA GLY A 27 -19.49 24.45 0.04
C GLY A 27 -18.70 24.10 1.29
N GLN A 28 -17.36 24.00 1.24
CA GLN A 28 -16.51 24.15 2.44
C GLN A 28 -15.01 24.39 2.17
N ASN A 29 -14.64 24.90 0.99
CA ASN A 29 -13.28 25.40 0.73
C ASN A 29 -13.31 26.92 0.60
N SER A 30 -13.53 27.60 1.73
CA SER A 30 -13.34 29.04 1.81
C SER A 30 -11.93 29.32 2.34
N ALA A 31 -11.16 30.02 1.50
CA ALA A 31 -9.84 30.64 1.74
C ALA A 31 -8.58 29.74 1.62
N GLY A 32 -7.78 30.03 0.57
CA GLY A 32 -6.38 29.63 0.45
C GLY A 32 -6.12 28.49 -0.52
N GLY A 33 -5.39 28.77 -1.60
CA GLY A 33 -4.95 27.79 -2.62
C GLY A 33 -3.90 26.80 -2.11
N GLY A 34 -4.16 26.15 -0.98
CA GLY A 34 -3.38 25.02 -0.45
C GLY A 34 -4.07 23.70 -0.78
N ARG A 35 -3.29 22.62 -0.94
CA ARG A 35 -3.86 21.27 -0.91
C ARG A 35 -4.61 21.09 0.42
N PRO A 36 -5.81 20.49 0.44
CA PRO A 36 -6.49 20.12 1.69
C PRO A 36 -5.50 19.49 2.67
N THR A 37 -5.47 19.94 3.92
CA THR A 37 -4.56 19.44 4.97
C THR A 37 -4.55 17.91 5.01
N CYS A 38 -5.73 17.29 4.84
CA CYS A 38 -5.89 15.85 4.76
C CYS A 38 -5.12 15.18 3.59
N LEU A 39 -5.01 15.81 2.43
CA LEU A 39 -4.17 15.28 1.34
C LEU A 39 -2.68 15.42 1.63
N GLN A 40 -2.27 16.44 2.39
CA GLN A 40 -0.87 16.62 2.76
C GLN A 40 -0.42 15.56 3.78
N ILE A 41 -1.26 15.26 4.78
CA ILE A 41 -0.93 14.23 5.78
C ILE A 41 -0.85 12.83 5.16
N LEU A 42 -1.71 12.52 4.18
CA LEU A 42 -1.70 11.21 3.52
C LEU A 42 -0.43 10.95 2.71
N GLN A 43 0.34 11.99 2.34
CA GLN A 43 1.64 11.81 1.71
C GLN A 43 2.64 11.10 2.64
N PHE A 44 2.42 11.16 3.95
CA PHE A 44 3.22 10.47 4.96
C PHE A 44 2.77 9.03 5.19
N LEU A 45 1.69 8.55 4.55
CA LEU A 45 1.31 7.14 4.65
C LEU A 45 2.42 6.28 4.05
N ASP A 46 3.07 5.48 4.89
CA ASP A 46 4.13 4.59 4.46
C ASP A 46 3.54 3.32 3.82
N ILE A 47 3.66 3.25 2.50
CA ILE A 47 3.23 2.08 1.72
C ILE A 47 4.40 1.16 1.34
N GLU A 48 5.61 1.50 1.78
CA GLU A 48 6.83 0.80 1.38
C GLU A 48 7.28 -0.21 2.44
N HIS A 49 7.03 0.05 3.72
CA HIS A 49 7.52 -0.78 4.83
C HIS A 49 6.46 -1.76 5.37
N GLY A 50 5.45 -2.07 4.57
CA GLY A 50 4.47 -3.11 4.87
C GLY A 50 3.31 -2.64 5.75
N ARG A 51 2.41 -3.58 6.01
CA ARG A 51 1.09 -3.32 6.59
C ARG A 51 1.15 -2.69 7.97
N THR A 52 2.03 -3.18 8.83
CA THR A 52 2.09 -2.74 10.24
C THR A 52 2.39 -1.24 10.33
N VAL A 53 3.31 -0.75 9.49
CA VAL A 53 3.68 0.67 9.44
C VAL A 53 2.53 1.49 8.87
N ALA A 54 1.96 1.08 7.74
CA ALA A 54 0.80 1.75 7.15
C ALA A 54 -0.39 1.85 8.11
N GLN A 55 -0.71 0.76 8.81
CA GLN A 55 -1.81 0.71 9.78
C GLN A 55 -1.54 1.63 10.97
N ARG A 56 -0.29 1.71 11.45
CA ARG A 56 0.10 2.67 12.49
C ARG A 56 -0.10 4.09 12.00
N ASP A 57 0.32 4.41 10.78
CA ASP A 57 0.21 5.77 10.23
C ASP A 57 -1.26 6.18 10.07
N LEU A 58 -2.13 5.30 9.54
CA LEU A 58 -3.58 5.54 9.47
C LEU A 58 -4.20 5.79 10.84
N LYS A 59 -3.82 5.01 11.87
CA LYS A 59 -4.25 5.23 13.25
C LYS A 59 -3.76 6.58 13.79
N MET A 60 -2.51 6.93 13.52
CA MET A 60 -1.94 8.22 13.91
C MET A 60 -2.68 9.38 13.26
N PHE A 61 -3.14 9.23 12.00
CA PHE A 61 -3.92 10.27 11.36
C PHE A 61 -5.23 10.55 12.11
N SER A 62 -5.95 9.50 12.51
CA SER A 62 -7.18 9.62 13.31
C SER A 62 -6.96 10.21 14.70
N LEU A 63 -5.76 10.04 15.28
CA LEU A 63 -5.43 10.60 16.59
C LEU A 63 -4.97 12.05 16.51
N ALA A 64 -4.15 12.39 15.52
CA ALA A 64 -3.45 13.67 15.44
C ALA A 64 -4.19 14.75 14.64
N PHE A 65 -5.09 14.36 13.73
CA PHE A 65 -5.78 15.29 12.83
C PHE A 65 -7.30 15.14 12.97
N PRO A 66 -7.97 16.04 13.73
CA PRO A 66 -9.43 16.02 13.90
C PRO A 66 -10.18 16.05 12.56
N GLU A 67 -9.68 16.83 11.60
CA GLU A 67 -10.21 16.91 10.24
C GLU A 67 -10.25 15.55 9.53
N TRP A 68 -9.25 14.69 9.77
CA TRP A 68 -9.24 13.33 9.23
C TRP A 68 -10.24 12.44 9.97
N ARG A 69 -10.27 12.53 11.29
CA ARG A 69 -11.15 11.72 12.14
C ARG A 69 -12.62 11.95 11.80
N ASP A 70 -12.99 13.22 11.65
CA ASP A 70 -14.38 13.69 11.50
C ASP A 70 -14.88 13.56 10.05
N LEU A 71 -14.01 13.17 9.09
CA LEU A 71 -14.42 12.83 7.73
C LEU A 71 -15.24 11.53 7.70
N GLU A 72 -16.32 11.56 6.92
CA GLU A 72 -17.09 10.37 6.59
C GLU A 72 -16.22 9.33 5.83
N PRO A 73 -16.53 8.04 5.96
CA PRO A 73 -15.90 6.92 5.22
C PRO A 73 -15.57 7.22 3.76
N ARG A 74 -16.55 7.68 3.00
CA ARG A 74 -16.40 8.03 1.58
C ARG A 74 -15.36 9.12 1.33
N GLY A 75 -15.29 10.12 2.19
CA GLY A 75 -14.31 11.19 2.11
C GLY A 75 -12.89 10.66 2.35
N LYS A 76 -12.73 9.82 3.37
CA LYS A 76 -11.44 9.16 3.67
C LYS A 76 -10.96 8.31 2.50
N LEU A 77 -11.82 7.45 1.94
CA LEU A 77 -11.47 6.60 0.79
C LEU A 77 -11.11 7.44 -0.43
N PHE A 78 -11.93 8.43 -0.78
CA PHE A 78 -11.65 9.32 -1.90
C PHE A 78 -10.29 10.01 -1.77
N LEU A 79 -9.95 10.51 -0.58
CA LEU A 79 -8.67 11.18 -0.33
C LEU A 79 -7.49 10.21 -0.40
N ILE A 80 -7.62 8.99 0.13
CA ILE A 80 -6.60 7.94 0.02
C ILE A 80 -6.36 7.60 -1.45
N MET A 81 -7.40 7.30 -2.22
CA MET A 81 -7.26 7.01 -3.65
C MET A 81 -6.59 8.16 -4.40
N LYS A 82 -7.05 9.39 -4.13
CA LYS A 82 -6.51 10.58 -4.77
C LYS A 82 -5.04 10.74 -4.45
N GLU A 83 -4.62 10.58 -3.19
CA GLU A 83 -3.22 10.65 -2.80
C GLU A 83 -2.39 9.55 -3.49
N LEU A 84 -2.83 8.29 -3.40
CA LEU A 84 -2.14 7.16 -4.04
C LEU A 84 -2.02 7.33 -5.55
N SER A 85 -3.01 7.92 -6.21
CA SER A 85 -2.96 8.23 -7.65
C SER A 85 -1.88 9.25 -8.02
N THR A 86 -1.48 10.10 -7.07
CA THR A 86 -0.40 11.08 -7.30
C THR A 86 1.01 10.46 -7.20
N ARG A 87 1.13 9.28 -6.57
CA ARG A 87 2.41 8.59 -6.40
C ARG A 87 2.86 7.95 -7.71
N ARG A 88 4.02 8.37 -8.22
CA ARG A 88 4.54 7.91 -9.53
C ARG A 88 5.19 6.53 -9.49
N GLY A 89 5.53 6.03 -8.30
CA GLY A 89 6.26 4.77 -8.12
C GLY A 89 5.48 3.55 -8.64
N PRO A 90 6.12 2.58 -9.33
CA PRO A 90 5.44 1.37 -9.82
C PRO A 90 4.70 0.58 -8.74
N ARG A 91 5.23 0.54 -7.50
CA ARG A 91 4.57 -0.10 -6.35
C ARG A 91 3.25 0.59 -6.00
N ALA A 92 3.29 1.92 -5.86
CA ALA A 92 2.09 2.70 -5.58
C ALA A 92 1.00 2.49 -6.63
N LYS A 93 1.39 2.39 -7.92
CA LYS A 93 0.45 2.06 -9.01
C LYS A 93 -0.18 0.67 -8.84
N ARG A 94 0.59 -0.36 -8.47
CA ARG A 94 0.07 -1.72 -8.23
C ARG A 94 -0.81 -1.81 -7.00
N ILE A 95 -0.53 -1.01 -5.97
CA ILE A 95 -1.39 -0.87 -4.79
C ILE A 95 -2.70 -0.16 -5.18
N ASN A 96 -2.63 0.94 -5.94
CA ASN A 96 -3.77 1.81 -6.23
C ASN A 96 -4.72 1.26 -7.31
N ALA A 97 -4.22 0.59 -8.36
CA ALA A 97 -5.06 0.18 -9.49
C ALA A 97 -6.25 -0.72 -9.08
N PRO A 98 -6.07 -1.72 -8.18
CA PRO A 98 -7.18 -2.53 -7.70
C PRO A 98 -8.16 -1.79 -6.78
N LEU A 99 -7.69 -0.78 -6.03
CA LEU A 99 -8.55 0.10 -5.22
C LEU A 99 -9.48 0.94 -6.09
N HIS A 100 -8.94 1.47 -7.20
CA HIS A 100 -9.78 2.06 -8.24
C HIS A 100 -10.80 1.05 -8.75
N THR A 101 -10.38 -0.15 -9.14
CA THR A 101 -11.34 -1.16 -9.63
C THR A 101 -12.43 -1.43 -8.61
N LEU A 102 -12.10 -1.74 -7.35
CA LEU A 102 -13.07 -2.04 -6.30
C LEU A 102 -14.12 -0.92 -6.16
N ILE A 103 -13.67 0.32 -6.06
CA ILE A 103 -14.54 1.48 -5.87
C ILE A 103 -15.41 1.78 -7.10
N TYR A 104 -14.88 1.60 -8.31
CA TYR A 104 -15.64 1.86 -9.54
C TYR A 104 -16.46 0.65 -10.00
N SER A 105 -16.17 -0.57 -9.54
CA SER A 105 -16.84 -1.81 -9.96
C SER A 105 -17.93 -2.30 -9.03
N ASP A 106 -17.91 -1.90 -7.75
CA ASP A 106 -18.89 -2.36 -6.76
C ASP A 106 -20.31 -1.89 -7.09
N GLY A 107 -20.45 -0.80 -7.87
CA GLY A 107 -21.75 -0.27 -8.31
C GLY A 107 -22.59 0.35 -7.19
N THR A 108 -22.12 0.22 -5.94
CA THR A 108 -22.68 0.81 -4.73
C THR A 108 -22.58 2.34 -4.79
N PRO A 109 -23.70 3.07 -4.70
CA PRO A 109 -23.70 4.53 -4.61
C PRO A 109 -22.80 5.03 -3.47
N LEU A 110 -22.15 6.18 -3.65
CA LEU A 110 -21.24 6.76 -2.65
C LEU A 110 -21.93 7.03 -1.31
N GLU A 111 -23.26 7.19 -1.33
CA GLU A 111 -24.12 7.40 -0.17
C GLU A 111 -24.31 6.14 0.69
N GLU A 112 -24.08 4.95 0.13
CA GLU A 112 -24.27 3.66 0.79
C GLU A 112 -22.97 3.11 1.39
N TRP A 113 -21.87 3.86 1.30
CA TRP A 113 -20.57 3.45 1.84
C TRP A 113 -20.54 3.61 3.35
N THR A 114 -20.75 2.50 4.05
CA THR A 114 -20.74 2.43 5.51
C THR A 114 -19.31 2.39 6.08
N GLU A 115 -19.19 2.47 7.41
CA GLU A 115 -17.92 2.25 8.10
C GLU A 115 -17.41 0.81 7.86
N GLU A 116 -18.29 -0.19 7.78
CA GLU A 116 -17.92 -1.57 7.47
C GLU A 116 -17.28 -1.68 6.08
N PHE A 117 -17.87 -1.03 5.07
CA PHE A 117 -17.28 -0.99 3.73
C PHE A 117 -15.90 -0.31 3.74
N TYR A 118 -15.76 0.79 4.49
CA TYR A 118 -14.46 1.44 4.68
C TYR A 118 -13.42 0.49 5.28
N ASP A 119 -13.78 -0.23 6.34
CA ASP A 119 -12.87 -1.17 7.00
C ASP A 119 -12.46 -2.30 6.05
N GLU A 120 -13.37 -2.82 5.22
CA GLU A 120 -13.07 -3.83 4.19
C GLU A 120 -12.08 -3.29 3.14
N VAL A 121 -12.31 -2.09 2.63
CA VAL A 121 -11.42 -1.46 1.64
C VAL A 121 -10.04 -1.17 2.23
N ILE A 122 -9.97 -0.70 3.49
CA ILE A 122 -8.71 -0.46 4.19
C ILE A 122 -7.97 -1.78 4.45
N GLU A 123 -8.67 -2.84 4.81
CA GLU A 123 -8.08 -4.17 4.98
C GLU A 123 -7.45 -4.68 3.68
N ASP A 124 -8.15 -4.58 2.54
CA ASP A 124 -7.60 -4.93 1.22
C ASP A 124 -6.40 -4.06 0.84
N LEU A 125 -6.47 -2.74 1.08
CA LEU A 125 -5.34 -1.81 0.90
C LEU A 125 -4.11 -2.28 1.71
N LEU A 126 -4.29 -2.58 2.99
CA LEU A 126 -3.22 -3.03 3.88
C LEU A 126 -2.61 -4.35 3.42
N GLN A 127 -3.43 -5.29 2.95
CA GLN A 127 -2.94 -6.55 2.37
C GLN A 127 -2.12 -6.32 1.10
N ARG A 128 -2.50 -5.36 0.25
CA ARG A 128 -1.72 -4.99 -0.95
C ARG A 128 -0.41 -4.33 -0.60
N ILE A 129 -0.41 -3.42 0.38
CA ILE A 129 0.81 -2.80 0.91
C ILE A 129 1.77 -3.90 1.39
N GLU A 130 1.27 -4.91 2.11
CA GLU A 130 2.10 -6.02 2.57
C GLU A 130 2.71 -6.82 1.41
N ARG A 131 1.93 -7.12 0.38
CA ARG A 131 2.41 -7.86 -0.81
C ARG A 131 3.47 -7.08 -1.60
N GLU A 132 3.36 -5.75 -1.62
CA GLU A 132 4.23 -4.86 -2.39
C GLU A 132 5.38 -4.26 -1.56
N ARG A 133 5.48 -4.63 -0.28
CA ARG A 133 6.46 -4.08 0.65
C ARG A 133 7.89 -4.25 0.12
N LYS A 134 8.74 -3.28 0.43
CA LYS A 134 10.17 -3.37 0.17
C LYS A 134 10.82 -4.30 1.18
N SER A 135 11.95 -4.85 0.77
CA SER A 135 12.84 -5.42 1.76
C SER A 135 13.38 -4.32 2.66
N PRO A 136 13.41 -4.53 3.98
CA PRO A 136 14.08 -3.65 4.93
C PRO A 136 15.60 -3.73 4.77
N LEU A 137 16.11 -4.84 4.21
CA LEU A 137 17.51 -4.99 3.89
C LEU A 137 17.83 -4.23 2.60
N GLY A 138 18.84 -3.38 2.67
CA GLY A 138 19.26 -2.49 1.58
C GLY A 138 20.24 -3.17 0.63
N ASN A 139 21.48 -2.67 0.59
CA ASN A 139 22.54 -3.18 -0.28
C ASN A 139 23.17 -4.45 0.29
N VAL A 140 22.39 -5.52 0.37
CA VAL A 140 22.84 -6.83 0.86
C VAL A 140 24.03 -7.33 0.02
N PRO A 141 25.05 -7.96 0.63
CA PRO A 141 26.12 -8.65 -0.09
C PRO A 141 25.56 -9.59 -1.14
N LYS A 142 26.07 -9.45 -2.38
CA LYS A 142 25.68 -10.30 -3.51
C LYS A 142 26.50 -11.59 -3.48
N LYS A 143 25.88 -12.73 -3.79
CA LYS A 143 26.60 -14.00 -3.95
C LYS A 143 27.62 -13.93 -5.11
N GLY A 144 27.20 -13.44 -6.28
CA GLY A 144 28.06 -13.45 -7.48
C GLY A 144 28.51 -14.87 -7.84
N ASN A 145 29.80 -15.02 -8.17
CA ASN A 145 30.43 -16.32 -8.42
C ASN A 145 30.97 -16.99 -7.15
N ASN A 146 30.75 -16.38 -5.97
CA ASN A 146 31.25 -16.91 -4.71
C ASN A 146 30.41 -18.10 -4.25
N THR A 147 30.98 -18.85 -3.32
CA THR A 147 30.26 -19.88 -2.55
C THR A 147 29.20 -19.26 -1.64
N TRP A 148 28.19 -20.03 -1.25
CA TRP A 148 27.21 -19.61 -0.25
C TRP A 148 27.86 -19.37 1.11
N TYR A 149 28.92 -20.11 1.45
CA TYR A 149 29.72 -19.89 2.64
C TYR A 149 30.41 -18.52 2.66
N GLU A 150 31.03 -18.11 1.54
CA GLU A 150 31.63 -16.77 1.40
C GLU A 150 30.57 -15.67 1.42
N TRP A 151 29.42 -15.89 0.77
CA TRP A 151 28.28 -15.00 0.88
C TRP A 151 27.81 -14.85 2.33
N PHE A 152 27.70 -15.95 3.08
CA PHE A 152 27.29 -15.94 4.48
C PHE A 152 28.26 -15.14 5.35
N ALA A 153 29.57 -15.27 5.12
CA ALA A 153 30.57 -14.49 5.85
C ALA A 153 30.32 -12.97 5.69
N GLY A 154 30.11 -12.51 4.45
CA GLY A 154 29.76 -11.10 4.20
C GLY A 154 28.38 -10.71 4.73
N PHE A 155 27.38 -11.57 4.55
CA PHE A 155 26.00 -11.32 4.98
C PHE A 155 25.89 -11.20 6.50
N SER A 156 26.55 -12.08 7.25
CA SER A 156 26.54 -12.04 8.71
C SER A 156 27.17 -10.76 9.26
N VAL A 157 28.31 -10.32 8.71
CA VAL A 157 28.92 -9.02 9.07
C VAL A 157 27.96 -7.87 8.78
N TYR A 158 27.35 -7.86 7.59
CA TYR A 158 26.37 -6.86 7.19
C TYR A 158 25.17 -6.79 8.17
N LEU A 159 24.69 -7.96 8.64
CA LEU A 159 23.60 -8.00 9.62
C LEU A 159 24.00 -7.40 10.98
N TRP A 160 25.21 -7.69 11.44
CA TRP A 160 25.73 -7.15 12.71
C TRP A 160 25.93 -5.63 12.66
N GLU A 161 26.42 -5.10 11.54
CA GLU A 161 26.66 -3.66 11.37
C GLU A 161 25.37 -2.86 11.18
N GLY A 162 24.37 -3.45 10.50
CA GLY A 162 23.15 -2.74 10.10
C GLY A 162 22.02 -2.69 11.13
N THR A 163 22.21 -3.24 12.34
CA THR A 163 21.17 -3.31 13.40
C THR A 163 19.85 -3.93 12.93
N TYR A 164 19.90 -4.92 12.04
CA TYR A 164 18.71 -5.56 11.48
C TYR A 164 18.08 -6.55 12.46
N SER A 165 16.75 -6.55 12.55
CA SER A 165 15.99 -7.49 13.37
C SER A 165 15.88 -8.87 12.70
N PHE A 166 15.47 -9.87 13.49
CA PHE A 166 15.18 -11.20 12.96
C PHE A 166 14.09 -11.15 11.90
N GLU A 167 13.05 -10.33 12.15
CA GLU A 167 11.94 -10.08 11.25
C GLU A 167 12.40 -9.46 9.95
N ASP A 168 13.33 -8.50 9.98
CA ASP A 168 13.86 -7.86 8.77
C ASP A 168 14.49 -8.88 7.82
N VAL A 169 15.29 -9.80 8.36
CA VAL A 169 15.92 -10.86 7.56
C VAL A 169 14.89 -11.86 7.05
N ALA A 170 13.88 -12.19 7.87
CA ALA A 170 12.78 -13.05 7.43
C ALA A 170 12.04 -12.42 6.24
N VAL A 171 11.80 -11.11 6.29
CA VAL A 171 11.18 -10.34 5.19
C VAL A 171 12.02 -10.43 3.93
N GLU A 172 13.33 -10.17 4.02
CA GLU A 172 14.25 -10.23 2.87
C GLU A 172 14.18 -11.59 2.18
N PHE A 173 14.30 -12.68 2.94
CA PHE A 173 14.26 -14.04 2.37
C PHE A 173 12.90 -14.39 1.76
N GLN A 174 11.80 -13.93 2.33
CA GLN A 174 10.46 -14.13 1.78
C GLN A 174 10.24 -13.36 0.46
N LEU A 175 10.78 -12.14 0.35
CA LEU A 175 10.58 -11.29 -0.83
C LEU A 175 11.55 -11.62 -1.98
N LYS A 176 12.74 -12.13 -1.68
CA LYS A 176 13.84 -12.31 -2.65
C LYS A 176 14.09 -13.79 -2.98
N THR A 177 13.02 -14.54 -3.22
CA THR A 177 13.07 -15.98 -3.56
C THR A 177 13.83 -16.30 -4.86
N MET A 178 14.00 -15.31 -5.75
CA MET A 178 14.82 -15.43 -6.96
C MET A 178 16.32 -15.22 -6.71
N VAL A 179 16.68 -14.68 -5.54
CA VAL A 179 18.07 -14.40 -5.14
C VAL A 179 18.57 -15.46 -4.16
N TYR A 180 17.73 -15.84 -3.20
CA TYR A 180 18.08 -16.79 -2.14
C TYR A 180 17.44 -18.16 -2.37
N PRO A 181 18.11 -19.26 -1.99
CA PRO A 181 17.51 -20.58 -1.94
C PRO A 181 16.28 -20.56 -1.03
N ARG A 182 15.22 -21.27 -1.43
CA ARG A 182 13.99 -21.40 -0.62
C ARG A 182 14.27 -21.87 0.81
N SER A 183 15.26 -22.76 0.98
CA SER A 183 15.67 -23.27 2.28
C SER A 183 16.13 -22.19 3.25
N PHE A 184 16.61 -21.03 2.78
CA PHE A 184 17.02 -19.93 3.66
C PHE A 184 15.82 -19.37 4.43
N SER A 185 14.70 -19.11 3.73
CA SER A 185 13.47 -18.64 4.37
C SER A 185 12.91 -19.68 5.33
N GLU A 186 12.90 -20.95 4.93
CA GLU A 186 12.41 -22.06 5.74
C GLU A 186 13.22 -22.23 7.03
N ILE A 187 14.54 -22.23 6.93
CA ILE A 187 15.44 -22.33 8.08
C ILE A 187 15.30 -21.12 9.00
N TRP A 188 15.23 -19.91 8.42
CA TRP A 188 15.12 -18.70 9.20
C TRP A 188 13.84 -18.72 10.03
N LEU A 189 12.70 -19.04 9.42
CA LEU A 189 11.39 -19.07 10.09
C LEU A 189 11.21 -20.24 11.08
N MET A 190 11.87 -21.39 10.88
CA MET A 190 11.78 -22.56 11.77
C MET A 190 12.77 -22.54 12.93
N SER A 191 13.74 -21.64 12.93
CA SER A 191 14.72 -21.55 14.01
C SER A 191 14.05 -21.06 15.30
N PRO A 192 14.53 -21.48 16.49
CA PRO A 192 14.21 -20.77 17.73
C PRO A 192 14.44 -19.28 17.49
N ARG A 193 13.59 -18.40 18.05
CA ARG A 193 13.61 -16.94 17.80
C ARG A 193 14.88 -16.21 18.28
N THR A 194 16.02 -16.89 18.40
CA THR A 194 17.31 -16.26 18.63
C THR A 194 18.03 -16.07 17.30
N PHE A 195 18.55 -14.86 17.10
CA PHE A 195 19.29 -14.49 15.90
C PHE A 195 20.52 -15.38 15.68
N ALA A 196 21.19 -15.78 16.78
CA ALA A 196 22.38 -16.62 16.75
C ALA A 196 22.09 -18.05 16.23
N ASP A 197 20.99 -18.67 16.66
CA ASP A 197 20.62 -20.01 16.20
C ASP A 197 20.23 -20.01 14.73
N ALA A 198 19.51 -18.98 14.28
CA ALA A 198 19.13 -18.81 12.89
C ALA A 198 20.36 -18.63 11.98
N LEU A 199 21.32 -17.79 12.39
CA LEU A 199 22.60 -17.65 11.70
C LEU A 199 23.38 -18.96 11.64
N ARG A 200 23.43 -19.71 12.74
CA ARG A 200 24.13 -21.00 12.77
C ARG A 200 23.51 -22.01 11.79
N ARG A 201 22.19 -22.09 11.74
CA ARG A 201 21.49 -23.00 10.81
C ARG A 201 21.65 -22.54 9.36
N LEU A 202 21.59 -21.24 9.11
CA LEU A 202 21.85 -20.66 7.79
C LEU A 202 23.27 -20.99 7.31
N LEU A 203 24.28 -20.89 8.19
CA LEU A 203 25.66 -21.28 7.88
C LEU A 203 25.78 -22.75 7.48
N LEU A 204 25.11 -23.66 8.21
CA LEU A 204 25.13 -25.09 7.89
C LEU A 204 24.50 -25.36 6.52
N GLU A 205 23.42 -24.66 6.20
CA GLU A 205 22.78 -24.77 4.89
C GLU A 205 23.65 -24.21 3.77
N CYS A 206 24.33 -23.08 3.99
CA CYS A 206 25.29 -22.53 3.03
C CYS A 206 26.37 -23.56 2.71
N LYS A 207 26.99 -24.17 3.74
CA LYS A 207 27.98 -25.23 3.56
C LYS A 207 27.42 -26.44 2.80
N ARG A 208 26.18 -26.87 3.11
CA ARG A 208 25.53 -27.97 2.41
C ARG A 208 25.33 -27.65 0.93
N LEU A 209 24.86 -26.45 0.60
CA LEU A 209 24.64 -26.03 -0.77
C LEU A 209 25.92 -25.91 -1.59
N ASP A 210 27.06 -25.62 -0.95
CA ASP A 210 28.37 -25.56 -1.64
C ASP A 210 28.99 -26.93 -1.91
N THR A 211 28.46 -28.00 -1.30
CA THR A 211 28.90 -29.39 -1.55
C THR A 211 28.15 -30.09 -2.68
N VAL A 212 27.14 -29.44 -3.24
CA VAL A 212 26.27 -29.93 -4.32
C VAL A 212 26.69 -29.29 -5.64
#